data_AF-A0A9D6F8B1-F1
#
_entry.id   AF-A0A9D6F8B1-F1
#
_cell.length_a   1.000
_cell.length_b   1.000
_cell.length_c   1.000
_cell.angle_alpha   90.00
_cell.angle_beta   90.00
_cell.angle_gamma   90.00
#
_symmetry.space_group_name_H-M   'P 1'
#
loop_
_entity.id
_entity.type
_entity.pdbx_description
1 polymer ?
#
loop_
_entity_poly.entity_id
_entity_poly.type
_entity_poly.pdbx_seq_one_letter_code
_entity_poly.pdbx_strand_id
1 'polypeptide(L)'
;MRCVHLNRVGDQCRDQALEGRQLCAFHSRILEDDDPEGQMEATSGRREGTSRFPMIYRLAALILLLLILLDTFGSIRSWLDW
;
A
#
# COMPACT_ATOMS: atom_id res chain seq x y z
N MET A 1 21.30 8.01 23.18
CA MET A 1 21.29 7.94 21.70
C MET A 1 20.17 8.87 21.19
N ARG A 2 20.25 9.39 19.96
CA ARG A 2 19.16 10.21 19.38
C ARG A 2 18.11 9.30 18.74
N CYS A 3 16.86 9.76 18.70
CA CYS A 3 15.77 9.07 18.03
C CYS A 3 16.08 8.88 16.54
N VAL A 4 15.91 7.66 16.02
CA VAL A 4 16.23 7.30 14.63
C VAL A 4 15.11 7.68 13.65
N HIS A 5 13.94 8.10 14.16
CA HIS A 5 12.81 8.48 13.31
C HIS A 5 13.13 9.67 12.39
N LEU A 6 12.80 9.53 11.11
CA LEU A 6 12.97 10.54 10.08
C LEU A 6 11.60 11.05 9.63
N ASN A 7 11.45 12.37 9.53
CA ASN A 7 10.24 12.95 8.92
C ASN A 7 10.25 12.71 7.39
N ARG A 8 9.13 13.00 6.71
CA ARG A 8 8.98 12.86 5.24
C ARG A 8 10.01 13.64 4.42
N VAL A 9 10.62 14.66 5.02
CA VAL A 9 11.66 15.50 4.42
C VAL A 9 13.07 14.92 4.65
N GLY A 10 13.20 13.86 5.46
CA GLY A 10 14.48 13.24 5.81
C GLY A 10 15.15 13.83 7.04
N ASP A 11 14.49 14.73 7.77
CA ASP A 11 15.02 15.31 9.00
C ASP A 11 14.90 14.34 10.17
N GLN A 12 16.01 14.15 10.90
CA GLN A 12 16.05 13.31 12.10
C GLN A 12 15.35 13.99 13.28
N CYS A 13 14.52 13.23 13.97
CA CYS A 13 13.89 13.63 15.22
C CYS A 13 14.96 14.13 16.21
N ARG A 14 14.73 15.32 16.78
CA ARG A 14 15.66 15.98 17.69
C ARG A 14 15.62 15.42 19.11
N ASP A 15 14.61 14.61 19.42
CA ASP A 15 14.41 14.05 20.74
C ASP A 15 15.38 12.91 21.05
N GLN A 16 15.65 12.72 22.33
CA GLN A 16 16.48 11.62 22.81
C GLN A 16 15.70 10.30 22.71
N ALA A 17 16.38 9.25 22.24
CA ALA A 17 15.81 7.91 22.28
C ALA A 17 15.71 7.44 23.74
N LEU A 18 14.68 6.65 24.03
CA LEU A 18 14.52 5.98 25.31
C LEU A 18 15.67 4.98 25.54
N GLU A 19 16.02 4.74 26.79
CA GLU A 19 17.08 3.80 27.14
C GLU A 19 16.74 2.39 26.64
N GLY A 20 17.66 1.78 25.88
CA GLY A 20 17.45 0.47 25.25
C GLY A 20 16.54 0.46 24.02
N ARG A 21 16.00 1.60 23.58
CA ARG A 21 15.16 1.72 22.37
C ARG A 21 15.80 2.67 21.34
N GLN A 22 15.36 2.56 20.09
CA GLN A 22 15.82 3.43 18.98
C GLN A 22 14.98 4.70 18.81
N LEU A 23 13.86 4.79 19.52
CA LEU A 23 12.84 5.84 19.35
C LEU A 23 12.61 6.62 20.64
N CYS A 24 12.18 7.87 20.52
CA CYS A 24 11.71 8.67 21.63
C CYS A 24 10.30 8.23 22.08
N ALA A 25 9.87 8.68 23.26
CA ALA A 25 8.55 8.33 23.82
C ALA A 25 7.35 8.66 22.92
N PHE A 26 7.49 9.69 22.08
CA PHE A 26 6.45 10.06 21.12
C PHE A 26 6.34 9.05 19.97
N HIS A 27 7.47 8.70 19.33
CA HIS A 27 7.47 7.76 18.21
C HIS A 27 7.34 6.30 18.64
N SER A 28 7.71 5.94 19.88
CA SER A 28 7.43 4.60 20.39
C SER A 28 5.93 4.36 20.51
N ARG A 29 5.18 5.37 21.00
CA ARG A 29 3.73 5.27 21.15
C ARG A 29 3.01 5.14 19.82
N ILE A 30 3.47 5.86 18.79
CA ILE A 30 2.90 5.76 17.43
C ILE A 30 3.10 4.34 16.88
N LEU A 31 4.26 3.73 17.11
CA LEU A 31 4.53 2.36 16.66
C LEU A 31 3.81 1.31 17.49
N GLU A 32 3.58 1.54 18.78
CA GLU A 32 2.81 0.63 19.64
C GLU A 32 1.33 0.57 19.23
N ASP A 33 0.78 1.62 18.60
CA ASP A 33 -0.56 1.59 18.00
C ASP A 33 -0.60 0.89 16.61
N ASP A 34 0.56 0.71 15.96
CA ASP A 34 0.74 0.02 14.68
C ASP A 34 1.28 -1.43 14.85
N ASP A 35 1.33 -1.96 16.07
CA ASP A 35 1.83 -3.31 16.39
C ASP A 35 0.68 -4.32 16.59
N PRO A 36 0.18 -4.99 15.53
CA PRO A 36 -0.42 -6.30 15.68
C PRO A 36 0.72 -7.31 15.84
N GLU A 37 1.15 -7.56 17.08
CA GLU A 37 2.04 -8.68 17.39
C GLU A 37 1.52 -9.97 16.73
N GLY A 38 2.26 -10.46 15.73
CA GLY A 38 1.83 -11.63 14.97
C GLY A 38 2.76 -12.03 13.82
N GLN A 39 4.05 -12.07 14.11
CA GLN A 39 5.06 -12.98 13.54
C GLN A 39 4.85 -13.61 12.15
N MET A 40 5.89 -13.41 11.31
CA MET A 40 6.47 -14.39 10.38
C MET A 40 5.53 -14.81 9.24
N GLU A 41 5.76 -14.38 8.00
CA GLU A 41 6.72 -15.08 7.15
C GLU A 41 7.21 -14.19 6.02
N ALA A 42 8.49 -14.34 5.74
CA ALA A 42 9.18 -13.73 4.63
C ALA A 42 8.59 -14.20 3.29
N THR A 43 7.86 -13.34 2.58
CA THR A 43 7.93 -13.33 1.12
C THR A 43 7.72 -11.93 0.56
N SER A 44 8.76 -11.49 -0.14
CA SER A 44 8.78 -10.48 -1.19
C SER A 44 7.43 -10.36 -1.92
N GLY A 45 6.77 -9.20 -1.79
CA GLY A 45 5.48 -8.99 -2.45
C GLY A 45 4.90 -7.60 -2.23
N ARG A 46 5.49 -6.60 -2.90
CA ARG A 46 4.80 -5.39 -3.40
C ARG A 46 4.07 -4.53 -2.36
N ARG A 47 4.74 -3.45 -1.93
CA ARG A 47 4.10 -2.28 -1.30
C ARG A 47 3.07 -1.67 -2.27
N GLU A 48 1.78 -1.82 -1.97
CA GLU A 48 0.76 -0.88 -2.46
C GLU A 48 0.27 -0.07 -1.26
N GLY A 49 0.94 1.07 -1.07
CA GLY A 49 0.39 2.13 -0.22
C GLY A 49 -0.94 2.57 -0.82
N THR A 50 -2.02 2.30 -0.10
CA THR A 50 -3.37 2.79 -0.40
C THR A 50 -3.44 4.29 -0.14
N SER A 51 -2.77 5.08 -0.99
CA SER A 51 -2.88 6.53 -1.02
C SER A 51 -3.88 6.94 -2.10
N ARG A 52 -5.09 7.30 -1.66
CA ARG A 52 -6.01 8.29 -2.26
C ARG A 52 -6.53 8.10 -3.70
N PHE A 53 -6.12 7.10 -4.47
CA PHE A 53 -6.64 6.85 -5.83
C PHE A 53 -7.22 5.43 -6.12
N PRO A 54 -7.73 4.65 -5.15
CA PRO A 54 -8.20 3.28 -5.43
C PRO A 54 -9.41 3.23 -6.39
N MET A 55 -10.23 4.28 -6.42
CA MET A 55 -11.45 4.33 -7.25
C MET A 55 -11.15 4.47 -8.75
N ILE A 56 -10.17 5.30 -9.13
CA ILE A 56 -9.91 5.59 -10.56
C ILE A 56 -9.36 4.35 -11.26
N TYR A 57 -8.44 3.62 -10.62
CA TYR A 57 -7.92 2.37 -11.17
C TYR A 57 -8.97 1.26 -11.23
N ARG A 58 -9.87 1.18 -10.24
CA ARG A 58 -11.01 0.26 -10.28
C ARG A 58 -11.96 0.59 -11.43
N LEU A 59 -12.30 1.86 -11.63
CA LEU A 59 -13.12 2.32 -12.76
C LEU A 59 -12.43 2.03 -14.10
N ALA A 60 -11.14 2.36 -14.23
CA ALA A 60 -10.37 2.07 -15.44
C ALA A 60 -10.33 0.57 -15.74
N ALA A 61 -10.11 -0.28 -14.73
CA ALA A 61 -10.12 -1.73 -14.88
C ALA A 61 -11.49 -2.28 -15.32
N LEU A 62 -12.59 -1.77 -14.74
CA LEU A 62 -13.94 -2.15 -15.13
C LEU A 62 -14.27 -1.73 -16.57
N ILE A 63 -13.86 -0.54 -16.98
CA ILE A 63 -14.03 -0.06 -18.37
C ILE A 63 -13.23 -0.95 -19.33
N LEU A 64 -11.97 -1.26 -19.00
CA LEU A 64 -11.12 -2.12 -19.83
C LEU A 64 -11.71 -3.52 -19.97
N LEU A 65 -12.22 -4.08 -18.87
CA LEU A 65 -12.88 -5.39 -18.86
C LEU A 65 -14.17 -5.39 -19.69
N LEU A 66 -14.97 -4.32 -19.63
CA LEU A 66 -16.16 -4.16 -20.46
C LEU A 66 -15.83 -4.10 -21.95
N LEU A 67 -14.79 -3.36 -22.34
CA LEU A 67 -14.34 -3.27 -23.73
C LEU A 67 -13.90 -4.63 -24.26
N ILE A 68 -13.13 -5.40 -23.47
CA ILE A 68 -12.73 -6.77 -23.82
C ILE A 68 -13.96 -7.67 -23.99
N LEU A 69 -14.92 -7.59 -23.08
CA LEU A 69 -16.15 -8.38 -23.18
C LEU A 69 -16.95 -8.04 -24.44
N LEU A 70 -17.07 -6.75 -24.79
CA LEU A 70 -17.78 -6.32 -25.99
C LEU A 70 -17.07 -6.76 -27.28
N ASP A 71 -15.74 -6.70 -27.32
CA ASP A 71 -14.94 -7.16 -28.47
C ASP A 71 -15.06 -8.69 -28.66
N THR A 72 -14.96 -9.43 -27.56
CA THR A 72 -15.18 -10.88 -27.57
C THR A 72 -16.61 -11.21 -27.97
N PHE A 73 -17.60 -10.46 -27.49
CA PHE A 73 -19.01 -10.69 -27.83
C PHE A 73 -19.33 -10.35 -29.28
N GLY A 74 -18.73 -9.29 -29.83
CA GLY A 74 -18.82 -8.95 -31.25
C GLY A 74 -18.19 -10.03 -32.12
N SER A 75 -17.03 -10.55 -31.71
CA SER A 75 -16.36 -11.67 -32.38
C SER A 75 -17.16 -12.97 -32.28
N ILE A 76 -17.80 -13.28 -31.15
CA ILE A 76 -18.64 -14.47 -31.03
C ILE A 76 -19.91 -14.32 -31.88
N ARG A 77 -20.52 -13.13 -31.88
CA ARG A 77 -21.73 -12.87 -32.68
C ARG A 77 -21.45 -12.97 -34.17
N SER A 78 -20.31 -12.48 -34.66
CA SER A 78 -19.95 -12.62 -36.08
C SER A 78 -19.75 -14.08 -36.52
N TRP A 79 -19.39 -14.97 -35.59
CA TRP A 79 -19.33 -16.42 -35.84
C TRP A 79 -20.70 -17.12 -35.77
N LEU A 80 -21.68 -16.54 -35.07
CA LEU A 80 -23.03 -17.10 -34.90
C LEU A 80 -24.03 -16.62 -35.96
N ASP A 81 -23.75 -15.49 -36.61
CA ASP A 81 -24.52 -14.94 -37.75
C ASP A 81 -24.07 -15.54 -39.12
N TRP A 82 -23.27 -16.63 -39.13
CA TRP A 82 -22.90 -17.42 -40.31
C TRP A 82 -23.51 -18.82 -40.23
#